data_AF-A0A0N4TFI3-F1
#
_entry.id   AF-A0A0N4TFI3-F1
#
_cell.length_a   1.000
_cell.length_b   1.000
_cell.length_c   1.000
_cell.angle_alpha   90.00
_cell.angle_beta   90.00
_cell.angle_gamma   90.00
#
_symmetry.space_group_name_H-M   'P 1'
#
loop_
_entity.id
_entity.type
_entity.pdbx_description
1 polymer ?
#
loop_
_entity_poly.entity_id
_entity_poly.type
_entity_poly.pdbx_seq_one_letter_code
_entity_poly.pdbx_strand_id
1 'polypeptide(L)'
;MDLDPWNPEILPYLYPDWDPLKECNVTRIMHTELKNGSIRMLDNTTSKCEYRCLYKDGETNFISGKWTEMEKNVTYYESCDFIETHCTDGNTTTFRYIHVQVIRPTQKIFQKEDNLHPGVFIFILDSTSLSSGIRTMAKTNQVISRIYSDFYLMSIVL
;
A
#
# COMPACT_ATOMS: atom_id res chain seq x y z
N MET A 1 0.72 -30.98 19.38
CA MET A 1 0.33 -31.09 17.96
C MET A 1 1.53 -30.62 17.18
N ASP A 2 2.34 -31.55 16.70
CA ASP A 2 3.50 -31.21 15.87
C ASP A 2 2.98 -30.87 14.48
N LEU A 3 3.04 -29.59 14.14
CA LEU A 3 2.81 -29.13 12.78
C LEU A 3 4.09 -29.44 12.00
N ASP A 4 4.10 -30.55 11.27
CA ASP A 4 5.16 -30.86 10.31
C ASP A 4 4.89 -30.09 9.00
N PRO A 5 5.70 -29.07 8.67
CA PRO A 5 5.56 -28.32 7.44
C PRO A 5 5.85 -29.15 6.17
N TRP A 6 6.32 -30.40 6.32
CA TRP A 6 6.57 -31.34 5.22
C TRP A 6 5.60 -32.53 5.23
N ASN A 7 4.47 -32.42 5.94
CA ASN A 7 3.48 -33.49 5.97
C ASN A 7 3.01 -33.84 4.54
N PRO A 8 3.02 -35.14 4.14
CA PRO A 8 2.59 -35.57 2.81
C PRO A 8 1.20 -35.09 2.38
N GLU A 9 0.29 -34.82 3.33
CA GLU A 9 -1.05 -34.30 3.05
C GLU A 9 -1.05 -32.84 2.58
N ILE A 10 -0.04 -32.04 2.96
CA ILE A 10 0.05 -30.61 2.58
C ILE A 10 0.98 -30.37 1.38
N LEU A 11 1.91 -31.28 1.10
CA LEU A 11 2.85 -31.17 -0.04
C LEU A 11 2.17 -30.88 -1.40
N PRO A 12 1.01 -31.48 -1.75
CA PRO A 12 0.34 -31.18 -3.02
C PRO A 12 -0.19 -29.74 -3.15
N TYR A 13 -0.28 -29.02 -2.04
CA TYR A 13 -0.75 -27.63 -1.99
C TYR A 13 0.42 -26.63 -1.90
N LEU A 14 1.63 -27.11 -1.58
CA LEU A 14 2.84 -26.32 -1.60
C LEU A 14 3.42 -26.34 -3.01
N TYR A 15 3.31 -25.23 -3.71
CA TYR A 15 3.93 -25.03 -5.03
C TYR A 15 5.15 -24.10 -4.91
N PRO A 16 6.25 -24.53 -4.28
CA PRO A 16 7.41 -23.66 -4.03
C PRO A 16 8.09 -23.18 -5.32
N ASP A 17 7.98 -23.96 -6.39
CA ASP A 17 8.55 -23.63 -7.70
C ASP A 17 7.56 -22.91 -8.63
N TRP A 18 6.31 -22.69 -8.18
CA TRP A 18 5.34 -21.91 -8.93
C TRP A 18 5.64 -20.44 -8.75
N ASP A 19 6.32 -19.89 -9.76
CA ASP A 19 6.49 -18.46 -9.90
C ASP A 19 5.32 -17.91 -10.74
N PRO A 20 4.31 -17.26 -10.13
CA PRO A 20 3.20 -16.65 -10.87
C PRO A 20 3.65 -15.53 -11.81
N LEU A 21 4.88 -15.04 -11.68
CA LEU A 21 5.44 -13.99 -12.52
C LEU A 21 6.28 -14.54 -13.69
N LYS A 22 6.51 -15.85 -13.76
CA LYS A 22 7.33 -16.48 -14.81
C LYS A 22 6.85 -16.20 -16.23
N GLU A 23 5.54 -16.07 -16.40
CA GLU A 23 4.90 -15.70 -17.68
C GLU A 23 4.48 -14.22 -17.75
N CYS A 24 4.75 -13.44 -16.69
CA CYS A 24 4.40 -12.03 -16.62
C CYS A 24 5.40 -11.18 -17.41
N ASN A 25 5.19 -11.08 -18.71
CA ASN A 25 5.98 -10.21 -19.57
C ASN A 25 5.36 -8.79 -19.58
N VAL A 26 5.87 -7.91 -18.70
CA VAL A 26 5.39 -6.52 -18.59
C VAL A 26 5.90 -5.71 -19.79
N THR A 27 5.15 -5.77 -20.89
CA THR A 27 5.45 -5.03 -22.14
C THR A 27 4.78 -3.65 -22.20
N ARG A 28 4.05 -3.26 -21.15
CA ARG A 28 3.32 -1.99 -21.12
C ARG A 28 4.30 -0.83 -21.01
N ILE A 29 4.28 0.05 -22.00
CA ILE A 29 5.00 1.31 -21.97
C ILE A 29 4.34 2.19 -20.92
N MET A 30 5.14 2.82 -20.05
CA MET A 30 4.62 3.75 -19.06
C MET A 30 4.19 5.05 -19.76
N HIS A 31 3.02 5.58 -19.39
CA HIS A 31 2.50 6.85 -19.91
C HIS A 31 2.66 8.01 -18.94
N THR A 32 2.78 7.71 -17.64
CA THR A 32 2.90 8.66 -16.55
C THR A 32 4.06 8.28 -15.64
N GLU A 33 4.67 9.27 -15.01
CA GLU A 33 5.78 9.09 -14.08
C GLU A 33 5.47 9.83 -12.77
N LEU A 34 5.69 9.15 -11.64
CA LEU A 34 5.68 9.75 -10.30
C LEU A 34 7.11 9.84 -9.78
N LYS A 35 7.57 11.05 -9.48
CA LYS A 35 8.91 11.30 -8.93
C LYS A 35 8.89 12.42 -7.89
N ASN A 36 9.35 12.14 -6.68
CA ASN A 36 9.44 13.11 -5.58
C ASN A 36 8.13 13.89 -5.33
N GLY A 37 7.00 13.20 -5.14
CA GLY A 37 5.71 13.87 -4.95
C GLY A 37 5.10 14.42 -6.23
N SER A 38 5.77 14.33 -7.38
CA SER A 38 5.36 15.02 -8.60
C SER A 38 4.95 14.01 -9.67
N ILE A 39 3.69 14.07 -10.10
CA ILE A 39 3.13 13.26 -11.19
C ILE A 39 3.10 14.06 -12.49
N ARG A 40 3.51 13.42 -13.58
CA ARG A 40 3.49 14.03 -14.92
C ARG A 40 3.23 12.99 -16.00
N MET A 41 2.77 13.47 -17.15
CA MET A 41 2.73 12.65 -18.38
C MET A 41 4.13 12.56 -18.99
N LEU A 42 4.45 11.40 -19.55
CA LEU A 42 5.66 11.19 -20.35
C LEU A 42 5.45 11.72 -21.78
N ASP A 43 6.52 12.20 -22.41
CA ASP A 43 6.46 12.94 -23.68
C ASP A 43 5.97 12.07 -24.86
N ASN A 44 6.20 10.76 -24.79
CA ASN A 44 5.74 9.79 -25.78
C ASN A 44 4.23 9.50 -25.69
N THR A 45 3.54 10.01 -24.67
CA THR A 45 2.12 9.77 -24.46
C THR A 45 1.27 10.60 -25.42
N THR A 46 0.54 9.92 -26.30
CA THR A 46 -0.43 10.54 -27.22
C THR A 46 -1.83 10.63 -26.63
N SER A 47 -2.19 9.73 -25.71
CA SER A 47 -3.48 9.66 -25.03
C SER A 47 -3.72 10.84 -24.09
N LYS A 48 -5.00 11.13 -23.82
CA LYS A 48 -5.39 12.03 -22.72
C LYS A 48 -5.30 11.28 -21.42
N CYS A 49 -4.67 11.85 -20.40
CA CYS A 49 -4.53 11.22 -19.09
C CYS A 49 -5.21 12.07 -18.02
N GLU A 50 -5.71 11.39 -17.00
CA GLU A 50 -6.22 11.97 -15.77
C GLU A 50 -5.65 11.18 -14.59
N TYR A 51 -5.62 11.83 -13.42
CA TYR A 51 -5.17 11.19 -12.19
C TYR A 51 -6.08 11.54 -11.02
N ARG A 52 -6.03 10.71 -9.97
CA ARG A 52 -6.68 10.98 -8.68
C ARG A 52 -5.95 10.30 -7.53
N CYS A 53 -6.10 10.85 -6.33
CA CYS A 53 -5.65 10.20 -5.11
C CYS A 53 -6.62 9.11 -4.65
N LEU A 54 -6.06 8.02 -4.14
CA LEU A 54 -6.80 6.96 -3.44
C LEU A 54 -6.45 6.99 -1.95
N TYR A 55 -7.46 6.88 -1.11
CA TYR A 55 -7.33 6.86 0.34
C TYR A 55 -7.93 5.58 0.90
N LYS A 56 -7.32 5.06 1.97
CA LYS A 56 -7.83 3.87 2.65
C LYS A 56 -9.22 4.12 3.25
N ASP A 57 -10.13 3.17 3.07
CA ASP A 57 -11.44 3.15 3.74
C ASP A 57 -11.77 1.74 4.24
N GLY A 58 -11.38 1.45 5.48
CA GLY A 58 -11.53 0.10 6.06
C GLY A 58 -10.57 -0.93 5.45
N GLU A 59 -10.99 -2.20 5.44
CA GLU A 59 -10.19 -3.34 4.95
C GLU A 59 -10.45 -3.67 3.47
N THR A 60 -11.69 -3.48 3.00
CA THR A 60 -12.12 -3.90 1.66
C THR A 60 -12.39 -2.73 0.71
N ASN A 61 -12.45 -1.50 1.22
CA ASN A 61 -12.85 -0.34 0.43
C ASN A 61 -11.74 0.74 0.39
N PHE A 62 -11.91 1.67 -0.52
CA PHE A 62 -11.08 2.87 -0.63
C PHE A 62 -11.96 4.07 -0.99
N ILE A 63 -11.57 5.25 -0.51
CA ILE A 63 -12.15 6.52 -0.92
C ILE A 63 -11.32 7.05 -2.09
N SER A 64 -11.98 7.30 -3.21
CA SER A 64 -11.34 7.94 -4.37
C SER A 64 -11.57 9.44 -4.38
N GLY A 65 -10.51 10.20 -4.66
CA GLY A 65 -10.61 11.63 -4.97
C GLY A 65 -11.29 11.90 -6.32
N LYS A 66 -11.39 13.19 -6.65
CA LYS A 66 -11.85 13.63 -7.98
C LYS A 66 -10.77 13.39 -9.03
N TRP A 67 -11.19 13.11 -10.26
CA TRP A 67 -10.29 13.06 -11.40
C TRP A 67 -9.83 14.45 -11.79
N THR A 68 -8.52 14.58 -12.01
CA THR A 68 -7.87 15.79 -12.49
C THR A 68 -7.24 15.48 -13.84
N GLU A 69 -7.67 16.21 -14.89
CA GLU A 69 -7.07 16.08 -16.21
C GLU A 69 -5.62 16.56 -16.22
N MET A 70 -4.76 15.79 -16.88
CA MET A 70 -3.34 16.09 -17.02
C MET A 70 -3.07 16.79 -18.35
N GLU A 71 -2.32 17.88 -18.28
CA GLU A 71 -1.78 18.56 -19.44
C GLU A 71 -0.39 18.01 -19.80
N LYS A 72 -0.06 18.03 -21.10
CA LYS A 72 1.27 17.63 -21.57
C LYS A 72 2.33 18.62 -21.07
N ASN A 73 3.48 18.09 -20.64
CA ASN A 73 4.61 18.85 -20.10
C ASN A 73 4.31 19.62 -18.80
N VAL A 74 3.16 19.37 -18.17
CA VAL A 74 2.82 19.92 -16.85
C VAL A 74 3.10 18.87 -15.78
N THR A 75 3.56 19.35 -14.63
CA THR A 75 3.85 18.53 -13.46
C THR A 75 2.94 18.93 -12.32
N TYR A 76 2.32 17.94 -11.68
CA TYR A 76 1.37 18.13 -10.58
C TYR A 76 2.00 17.59 -9.30
N TYR A 77 1.97 18.38 -8.24
CA TYR A 77 2.48 17.95 -6.94
C TYR A 77 1.35 17.36 -6.10
N GLU A 78 1.52 16.12 -5.68
CA GLU A 78 0.54 15.37 -4.89
C GLU A 78 1.18 14.77 -3.64
N SER A 79 0.49 14.95 -2.52
CA SER A 79 0.93 14.49 -1.20
C SER A 79 0.36 13.13 -0.79
N CYS A 80 -0.43 12.48 -1.63
CA CYS A 80 -1.06 11.20 -1.32
C CYS A 80 -0.15 10.00 -1.65
N ASP A 81 -0.33 8.90 -0.90
CA ASP A 81 0.49 7.69 -1.03
C ASP A 81 0.18 6.90 -2.30
N PHE A 82 -1.10 6.86 -2.70
CA PHE A 82 -1.59 6.11 -3.84
C PHE A 82 -2.22 7.07 -4.87
N ILE A 83 -1.62 7.12 -6.06
CA ILE A 83 -2.08 7.95 -7.17
C ILE A 83 -2.51 7.03 -8.29
N GLU A 84 -3.81 6.99 -8.57
CA GLU A 84 -4.34 6.29 -9.73
C GLU A 84 -4.24 7.21 -10.95
N THR A 85 -3.72 6.67 -12.05
CA THR A 85 -3.67 7.32 -13.35
C THR A 85 -4.47 6.52 -14.35
N HIS A 86 -5.21 7.21 -15.21
CA HIS A 86 -6.02 6.63 -16.27
C HIS A 86 -5.82 7.44 -17.54
N CYS A 87 -5.38 6.78 -18.62
CA CYS A 87 -5.22 7.37 -19.93
C CYS A 87 -6.14 6.70 -20.94
N THR A 88 -6.73 7.53 -21.79
CA THR A 88 -7.69 7.12 -22.81
C THR A 88 -7.33 7.72 -24.17
N ASP A 89 -7.60 6.95 -25.22
CA ASP A 89 -7.62 7.42 -26.60
C ASP A 89 -9.02 7.19 -27.15
N GLY A 90 -9.79 8.28 -27.28
CA GLY A 90 -11.23 8.22 -27.48
C GLY A 90 -11.94 7.47 -26.35
N ASN A 91 -12.57 6.33 -26.68
CA ASN A 91 -13.28 5.48 -25.71
C ASN A 91 -12.42 4.31 -25.19
N THR A 92 -11.18 4.16 -25.67
CA THR A 92 -10.34 3.01 -25.33
C THR A 92 -9.37 3.38 -24.21
N THR A 93 -9.32 2.59 -23.15
CA THR A 93 -8.29 2.74 -22.11
C THR A 93 -6.96 2.24 -22.64
N THR A 94 -5.99 3.14 -22.79
CA THR A 94 -4.65 2.80 -23.27
C THR A 94 -3.72 2.46 -22.11
N PHE A 95 -3.87 3.15 -20.99
CA PHE A 95 -3.04 2.95 -19.82
C PHE A 95 -3.82 3.20 -18.54
N ARG A 96 -3.64 2.34 -17.54
CA ARG A 96 -4.17 2.55 -16.20
C ARG A 96 -3.20 1.95 -15.19
N TYR A 97 -2.79 2.76 -14.22
CA TYR A 97 -1.73 2.38 -13.30
C TYR A 97 -1.87 3.12 -11.98
N ILE A 98 -1.52 2.44 -10.88
CA ILE A 98 -1.47 3.03 -9.54
C ILE A 98 0.00 3.25 -9.20
N HIS A 99 0.38 4.51 -9.11
CA HIS A 99 1.67 4.89 -8.58
C HIS A 99 1.62 4.88 -7.05
N VAL A 100 2.68 4.41 -6.44
CA VAL A 100 2.84 4.37 -4.99
C VAL A 100 4.05 5.20 -4.63
N GLN A 101 3.90 6.08 -3.65
CA GLN A 101 5.01 6.79 -3.04
C GLN A 101 4.92 6.76 -1.53
N VAL A 102 6.07 6.93 -0.89
CA VAL A 102 6.16 7.15 0.55
C VAL A 102 6.81 8.51 0.74
N ILE A 103 6.01 9.51 1.11
CA ILE A 103 6.51 10.86 1.35
C ILE A 103 7.17 10.87 2.73
N ARG A 104 8.51 10.91 2.73
CA ARG A 104 9.28 11.00 3.97
C ARG A 104 9.20 12.43 4.52
N PRO A 105 8.94 12.61 5.82
CA PRO A 105 9.11 13.92 6.46
C PRO A 105 10.57 14.37 6.29
N THR A 106 10.77 15.64 5.91
CA THR A 106 12.08 16.23 5.61
C THR A 106 13.04 16.22 6.81
N GLN A 107 12.51 16.25 8.04
CA GLN A 107 13.29 16.16 9.26
C GLN A 107 12.54 15.34 10.31
N LYS A 108 13.01 14.11 10.59
CA LYS A 108 12.72 13.47 11.86
C LYS A 108 13.75 13.98 12.87
N ILE A 109 13.38 14.98 13.65
CA ILE A 109 14.14 15.33 14.84
C ILE A 109 13.74 14.29 15.89
N PHE A 110 14.65 13.35 16.17
CA PHE A 110 14.44 12.41 17.27
C PHE A 110 14.47 13.20 18.57
N GLN A 111 13.28 13.40 19.14
CA GLN A 111 13.14 13.99 20.46
C GLN A 111 13.42 12.91 21.50
N LYS A 112 14.06 13.30 22.60
CA LYS A 112 14.27 12.39 23.75
C LYS A 112 12.91 12.15 24.39
N GLU A 113 12.71 10.93 24.89
CA GLU A 113 11.48 10.55 25.58
C GLU A 113 11.17 11.51 26.75
N ASP A 114 9.94 12.03 26.78
CA ASP A 114 9.41 12.86 27.85
C ASP A 114 7.87 12.67 27.95
N ASN A 115 7.22 13.41 28.86
CA ASN A 115 5.77 13.30 29.07
C ASN A 115 4.91 13.68 27.84
N LEU A 116 5.43 14.48 26.91
CA LEU A 116 4.76 14.88 25.66
C LEU A 116 5.17 13.99 24.47
N HIS A 117 6.30 13.27 24.58
CA HIS A 117 6.88 12.39 23.56
C HIS A 117 7.21 11.02 24.17
N PRO A 118 6.21 10.21 24.54
CA PRO A 118 6.45 8.92 25.16
C PRO A 118 7.12 7.93 24.20
N GLY A 119 7.85 6.96 24.75
CA GLY A 119 8.39 5.84 23.98
C GLY A 119 7.26 4.97 23.42
N VAL A 120 7.29 4.75 22.11
CA VAL A 120 6.28 3.93 21.41
C VAL A 120 6.84 2.54 21.15
N PHE A 121 6.15 1.51 21.63
CA PHE A 121 6.43 0.12 21.28
C PHE A 121 5.50 -0.32 20.14
N ILE A 122 6.10 -0.70 19.00
CA ILE A 122 5.36 -1.20 17.83
C ILE A 122 5.54 -2.71 17.78
N PHE A 123 4.42 -3.44 17.84
CA PHE A 123 4.39 -4.89 17.63
C PHE A 123 3.76 -5.15 16.26
N ILE A 124 4.53 -5.78 15.36
CA ILE A 124 4.05 -6.17 14.03
C ILE A 124 3.72 -7.65 14.07
N LEU A 125 2.46 -7.98 13.77
CA LEU A 125 1.98 -9.36 13.69
C LEU A 125 1.62 -9.67 12.25
N ASP A 126 2.52 -10.39 11.57
CA ASP A 126 2.31 -10.83 10.20
C ASP A 126 1.27 -11.97 10.16
N SER A 127 0.57 -12.10 9.02
CA SER A 127 -0.42 -13.15 8.74
C SER A 127 -1.66 -13.16 9.64
N THR A 128 -1.97 -12.04 10.29
CA THR A 128 -3.21 -11.90 11.07
C THR A 128 -4.02 -10.72 10.55
N SER A 129 -5.26 -10.97 10.10
CA SER A 129 -6.21 -9.88 9.86
C SER A 129 -6.59 -9.22 11.18
N LEU A 130 -6.97 -7.95 11.16
CA LEU A 130 -7.34 -7.21 12.37
C LEU A 130 -8.46 -7.93 13.13
N SER A 131 -9.47 -8.40 12.41
CA SER A 131 -10.60 -9.13 12.99
C SER A 131 -10.19 -10.47 13.63
N SER A 132 -9.24 -11.20 13.04
CA SER A 132 -8.70 -12.45 13.60
C SER A 132 -7.81 -12.17 14.81
N GLY A 133 -6.96 -11.15 14.72
CA GLY A 133 -6.11 -10.71 15.83
C GLY A 133 -6.91 -10.28 17.05
N ILE A 134 -7.98 -9.50 16.87
CA ILE A 134 -8.86 -9.06 17.98
C ILE A 134 -9.48 -10.26 18.71
N ARG A 135 -9.97 -11.26 17.97
CA ARG A 135 -10.66 -12.43 18.54
C ARG A 135 -9.67 -13.42 19.18
N THR A 136 -8.59 -13.75 18.48
CA THR A 136 -7.65 -14.81 18.90
C THR A 136 -6.73 -14.33 20.03
N MET A 137 -6.43 -13.03 20.07
CA MET A 137 -5.49 -12.44 21.04
C MET A 137 -6.19 -11.55 22.08
N ALA A 138 -7.42 -11.88 22.47
CA ALA A 138 -8.22 -11.08 23.40
C ALA A 138 -7.50 -10.77 24.74
N LYS A 139 -6.77 -11.75 25.30
CA LYS A 139 -5.98 -11.54 26.54
C LYS A 139 -4.81 -10.60 26.32
N THR A 140 -4.08 -10.77 25.22
CA THR A 140 -2.96 -9.91 24.85
C THR A 140 -3.44 -8.47 24.63
N ASN A 141 -4.57 -8.28 23.94
CA ASN A 141 -5.18 -6.97 23.75
C ASN A 141 -5.57 -6.33 25.10
N GLN A 142 -6.16 -7.09 26.03
CA GLN A 142 -6.49 -6.59 27.37
C GLN A 142 -5.26 -6.18 28.20
N VAL A 143 -4.18 -6.95 28.11
CA VAL A 143 -2.94 -6.65 28.85
C VAL A 143 -2.29 -5.41 28.25
N ILE A 144 -2.17 -5.35 26.93
CA ILE A 144 -1.54 -4.23 26.24
C ILE A 144 -2.34 -2.94 26.45
N SER A 145 -3.68 -2.97 26.35
CA SER A 145 -4.52 -1.79 26.59
C SER A 145 -4.49 -1.29 28.04
N ARG A 146 -4.08 -2.14 28.99
CA ARG A 146 -3.93 -1.77 30.41
C ARG A 146 -2.54 -1.19 30.71
N ILE A 147 -1.51 -1.66 30.00
CA ILE A 147 -0.12 -1.28 30.26
C ILE A 147 0.27 -0.03 29.47
N TYR A 148 -0.26 0.15 28.26
CA TYR A 148 0.10 1.24 27.36
C TYR A 148 -1.14 2.09 27.04
N SER A 149 -1.00 3.41 27.17
CA SER A 149 -2.05 4.37 26.78
C SER A 149 -2.28 4.38 25.27
N ASP A 150 -1.23 4.13 24.49
CA ASP A 150 -1.24 4.24 23.03
C ASP A 150 -0.63 2.97 22.40
N PHE A 151 -1.49 2.01 22.04
CA PHE A 151 -1.10 0.80 21.32
C PHE A 151 -1.78 0.75 19.95
N TYR A 152 -0.97 0.54 18.90
CA TYR A 152 -1.43 0.39 17.53
C TYR A 152 -1.16 -1.04 17.06
N LEU A 153 -2.23 -1.82 16.89
CA LEU A 153 -2.14 -3.13 16.24
C LEU A 153 -2.14 -2.92 14.72
N MET A 154 -1.03 -3.23 14.07
CA MET A 154 -0.92 -3.15 12.62
C MET A 154 -0.92 -4.57 12.05
N SER A 155 -2.05 -4.95 11.46
CA SER A 155 -2.25 -6.23 10.79
C SER A 155 -1.83 -6.13 9.32
N ILE A 156 -0.92 -7.01 8.91
CA ILE A 156 -0.54 -7.21 7.51
C ILE A 156 -1.06 -8.59 7.12
N VAL A 157 -1.94 -8.64 6.12
CA VAL A 157 -2.35 -9.89 5.47
C VAL A 157 -1.67 -9.87 4.11
N LEU A 158 -0.70 -10.77 3.91
CA LEU A 158 -0.06 -11.03 2.63
C LEU A 158 -0.93 -11.95 1.77
#